data_AF-A0A1I7TAW7-F1
#
_entry.id   AF-A0A1I7TAW7-F1
#
_cell.length_a   1.000
_cell.length_b   1.000
_cell.length_c   1.000
_cell.angle_alpha   90.00
_cell.angle_beta   90.00
_cell.angle_gamma   90.00
#
_symmetry.space_group_name_H-M   'P 1'
#
loop_
_entity.id
_entity.type
_entity.pdbx_description
1 polymer ?
#
loop_
_entity_poly.entity_id
_entity_poly.type
_entity_poly.pdbx_seq_one_letter_code
_entity_poly.pdbx_strand_id
1 'polypeptide(L)'
;MIQFFIFLVTVNLVVSQITTSGNPPTGPNILCELCNSGFSLVQSQLVVLESITQNNLGSFIDKVCQAAPTDVPIVKALCDVLRDDLVKALITLIQGFKDQTNPRLICGYLSVCDSKTVF
;
A
#
# COMPACT_ATOMS: atom_id res chain seq x y z
N MET A 1 9.01 -11.65 13.98
CA MET A 1 9.22 -12.61 12.87
C MET A 1 8.18 -13.75 12.91
N ILE A 2 8.01 -14.45 14.04
CA ILE A 2 7.02 -15.53 14.21
C ILE A 2 5.56 -15.05 14.01
N GLN A 3 5.20 -13.86 14.50
CA GLN A 3 3.86 -13.28 14.33
C GLN A 3 3.45 -13.09 12.86
N PHE A 4 4.42 -12.72 12.00
CA PHE A 4 4.21 -12.47 10.58
C PHE A 4 3.99 -13.77 9.80
N PHE A 5 4.73 -14.83 10.19
CA PHE A 5 4.54 -16.18 9.66
C PHE A 5 3.19 -16.77 10.04
N ILE A 6 2.72 -16.57 11.28
CA ILE A 6 1.39 -17.02 11.71
C ILE A 6 0.29 -16.34 10.89
N PHE A 7 0.41 -15.04 10.64
CA PHE A 7 -0.54 -14.28 9.82
C PHE A 7 -0.56 -14.74 8.35
N LEU A 8 0.60 -15.06 7.77
CA LEU A 8 0.67 -15.60 6.42
C LEU A 8 0.09 -17.02 6.35
N VAL A 9 0.32 -17.87 7.35
CA VAL A 9 -0.21 -19.24 7.38
C VAL A 9 -1.73 -19.25 7.57
N THR A 10 -2.30 -18.35 8.38
CA THR A 10 -3.76 -18.26 8.55
C THR A 10 -4.46 -17.75 7.30
N VAL A 11 -3.87 -16.82 6.55
CA VAL A 11 -4.41 -16.34 5.26
C VAL A 11 -4.43 -17.47 4.21
N ASN A 12 -3.39 -18.32 4.17
CA ASN A 12 -3.35 -19.47 3.26
C ASN A 12 -4.33 -20.59 3.67
N LEU A 13 -4.59 -20.76 4.97
CA LEU A 13 -5.55 -21.75 5.46
C LEU A 13 -7.01 -21.38 5.08
N VAL A 14 -7.34 -20.09 5.03
CA VAL A 14 -8.67 -19.60 4.59
C VAL A 14 -8.87 -19.80 3.08
N VAL A 15 -7.83 -19.68 2.27
CA VAL A 15 -7.90 -19.90 0.81
C VAL A 15 -8.23 -21.35 0.45
N SER A 16 -7.89 -22.31 1.32
CA SER A 16 -8.07 -23.74 1.04
C SER A 16 -9.51 -24.25 1.25
N GLN A 17 -10.41 -23.44 1.81
CA GLN A 17 -11.83 -23.81 2.02
C GLN A 17 -12.75 -23.37 0.87
N ILE A 18 -12.24 -22.74 -0.18
CA ILE A 18 -13.05 -22.16 -1.27
C ILE A 18 -13.44 -23.23 -2.32
N THR A 19 -12.96 -24.47 -2.19
CA THR A 19 -13.34 -25.56 -3.09
C THR A 19 -14.34 -26.52 -2.45
N THR A 20 -15.51 -26.65 -3.11
CA THR A 20 -16.59 -27.65 -3.00
C THR A 20 -17.63 -27.52 -1.87
N SER A 21 -18.83 -27.03 -2.20
CA SER A 21 -20.04 -27.86 -2.44
C SER A 21 -21.29 -26.97 -2.54
N GLY A 22 -22.28 -27.39 -3.34
CA GLY A 22 -23.27 -26.52 -3.97
C GLY A 22 -24.33 -25.85 -3.08
N ASN A 23 -24.66 -24.60 -3.43
CA ASN A 23 -25.99 -23.94 -3.41
C ASN A 23 -25.85 -22.47 -3.87
N PRO A 24 -26.75 -21.89 -4.71
CA PRO A 24 -26.74 -20.45 -5.05
C PRO A 24 -27.74 -19.65 -4.20
N PRO A 25 -27.62 -18.31 -4.01
CA PRO A 25 -26.50 -17.39 -4.21
C PRO A 25 -26.26 -16.48 -2.97
N THR A 26 -25.23 -16.77 -2.17
CA THR A 26 -24.73 -15.83 -1.12
C THR A 26 -23.20 -15.67 -1.14
N GLY A 27 -22.53 -16.36 -2.06
CA GLY A 27 -21.07 -16.34 -2.24
C GLY A 27 -20.47 -15.12 -2.99
N PRO A 28 -21.13 -14.49 -3.97
CA PRO A 28 -20.55 -13.34 -4.69
C PRO A 28 -20.27 -12.14 -3.79
N ASN A 29 -21.17 -11.88 -2.83
CA ASN A 29 -21.08 -10.71 -1.94
C ASN A 29 -19.96 -10.85 -0.91
N ILE A 30 -19.74 -12.05 -0.34
CA ILE A 30 -18.71 -12.27 0.68
C ILE A 30 -17.31 -12.15 0.07
N LEU A 31 -17.10 -12.72 -1.11
CA LEU A 31 -15.81 -12.60 -1.81
C LEU A 31 -15.55 -11.15 -2.25
N CYS A 32 -16.59 -10.43 -2.66
CA CYS A 32 -16.51 -9.02 -2.99
C CYS A 32 -16.14 -8.16 -1.76
N GLU A 33 -16.77 -8.42 -0.61
CA GLU A 33 -16.50 -7.72 0.65
C GLU A 33 -15.08 -7.99 1.16
N LEU A 34 -14.62 -9.24 1.07
CA LEU A 34 -13.24 -9.62 1.41
C LEU A 34 -12.22 -8.96 0.48
N CYS A 35 -12.51 -8.91 -0.82
CA CYS A 35 -11.64 -8.27 -1.79
C CYS A 35 -11.54 -6.76 -1.51
N ASN A 36 -12.68 -6.07 -1.36
CA ASN A 36 -12.69 -4.64 -1.03
C ASN A 36 -12.01 -4.35 0.30
N SER A 37 -12.23 -5.18 1.31
CA SER A 37 -11.61 -5.03 2.63
C SER A 37 -10.10 -5.25 2.60
N GLY A 38 -9.63 -6.27 1.86
CA GLY A 38 -8.21 -6.55 1.70
C GLY A 38 -7.46 -5.42 1.01
N PHE A 39 -7.99 -4.92 -0.11
CA PHE A 39 -7.39 -3.79 -0.82
C PHE A 39 -7.54 -2.46 -0.07
N SER A 40 -8.62 -2.25 0.68
CA SER A 40 -8.78 -1.10 1.59
C SER A 40 -7.71 -1.10 2.70
N LEU A 41 -7.42 -2.27 3.28
CA LEU A 41 -6.32 -2.45 4.23
C LEU A 41 -4.97 -2.10 3.59
N VAL A 42 -4.68 -2.61 2.40
CA VAL A 42 -3.46 -2.27 1.66
C VAL A 42 -3.36 -0.76 1.42
N GLN A 43 -4.43 -0.11 0.98
CA GLN A 43 -4.48 1.34 0.80
C GLN A 43 -4.25 2.11 2.11
N SER A 44 -4.82 1.65 3.23
CA SER A 44 -4.61 2.28 4.54
C SER A 44 -3.14 2.24 4.96
N GLN A 45 -2.46 1.11 4.69
CA GLN A 45 -1.04 0.94 5.01
C GLN A 45 -0.16 1.80 4.09
N LEU A 46 -0.52 1.93 2.81
CA LEU A 46 0.15 2.82 1.86
C LEU A 46 0.06 4.29 2.30
N VAL A 47 -1.09 4.75 2.81
CA VAL A 47 -1.26 6.11 3.35
C VAL A 47 -0.40 6.34 4.59
N VAL A 48 -0.33 5.37 5.49
CA VAL A 48 0.57 5.43 6.65
C VAL A 48 2.04 5.47 6.19
N LEU A 49 2.41 4.67 5.20
CA LEU A 49 3.76 4.65 4.65
C LEU A 49 4.15 5.96 3.94
N GLU A 50 3.21 6.58 3.22
CA GLU A 50 3.36 7.92 2.63
C GLU A 50 3.65 8.96 3.72
N SER A 51 2.84 8.96 4.78
CA SER A 51 3.01 9.87 5.92
C SER A 51 4.33 9.64 6.66
N ILE A 52 4.74 8.38 6.88
CA ILE A 52 6.01 8.07 7.52
C ILE A 52 7.18 8.51 6.64
N THR A 53 7.13 8.23 5.34
CA THR A 53 8.14 8.67 4.37
C THR A 53 8.29 10.19 4.40
N GLN A 54 7.18 10.93 4.28
CA GLN A 54 7.22 12.38 4.25
C GLN A 54 7.71 12.97 5.59
N ASN A 55 7.21 12.48 6.71
CA ASN A 55 7.48 13.07 8.03
C ASN A 55 8.79 12.58 8.66
N ASN A 56 9.16 11.31 8.49
CA ASN A 56 10.38 10.77 9.09
C ASN A 56 11.56 10.84 8.12
N LEU A 57 11.41 10.37 6.88
CA LEU A 57 12.53 10.36 5.94
C LEU A 57 12.86 11.79 5.48
N GLY A 58 11.83 12.59 5.17
CA GLY A 58 12.01 14.01 4.88
C GLY A 58 12.69 14.77 6.04
N SER A 59 12.20 14.62 7.27
CA SER A 59 12.79 15.29 8.43
C SER A 59 14.18 14.76 8.79
N PHE A 60 14.48 13.49 8.54
CA PHE A 60 15.81 12.93 8.74
C PHE A 60 16.80 13.52 7.74
N ILE A 61 16.44 13.58 6.46
CA ILE A 61 17.25 14.22 5.42
C ILE A 61 17.48 15.69 5.77
N ASP A 62 16.45 16.40 6.27
CA ASP A 62 16.61 17.78 6.73
C ASP A 62 17.63 17.95 7.83
N LYS A 63 17.59 17.08 8.84
CA LYS A 63 18.52 17.14 9.97
C LYS A 63 19.94 16.82 9.53
N VAL A 64 20.12 15.82 8.66
CA VAL A 64 21.43 15.48 8.10
C VAL A 64 21.96 16.63 7.26
N CYS A 65 21.10 17.27 6.46
CA CYS A 65 21.47 18.38 5.59
C CYS A 65 21.73 19.70 6.34
N GLN A 66 21.07 19.92 7.47
CA GLN A 66 21.37 21.03 8.38
C GLN A 66 22.67 20.84 9.16
N ALA A 67 23.02 19.59 9.48
CA ALA A 67 24.27 19.26 10.17
C ALA A 67 25.47 19.15 9.22
N ALA A 68 25.23 19.07 7.90
CA ALA A 68 26.27 18.95 6.90
C ALA A 68 26.94 20.30 6.61
N PRO A 69 28.25 20.31 6.27
CA PRO A 69 28.96 21.52 5.86
C PRO A 69 28.47 21.97 4.48
N THR A 70 27.38 22.75 4.47
CA THR A 70 26.74 23.29 3.27
C THR A 70 27.56 24.38 2.58
N ASP A 71 28.66 24.83 3.20
CA ASP A 71 29.68 25.67 2.57
C ASP A 71 30.36 24.96 1.38
N VAL A 72 30.27 23.63 1.30
CA VAL A 72 30.68 22.88 0.12
C VAL A 72 29.49 22.79 -0.85
N PRO A 73 29.55 23.40 -2.04
CA PRO A 73 28.42 23.47 -2.97
C PRO A 73 27.94 22.08 -3.44
N ILE A 74 28.84 21.09 -3.48
CA ILE A 74 28.50 19.70 -3.81
C ILE A 74 27.58 19.06 -2.74
N VAL A 75 27.81 19.38 -1.47
CA VAL A 75 27.05 18.82 -0.34
C VAL A 75 25.67 19.44 -0.29
N LYS A 76 25.58 20.75 -0.55
CA LYS A 76 24.30 21.45 -0.70
C LYS A 76 23.46 20.87 -1.84
N ALA A 77 24.05 20.72 -3.03
CA ALA A 77 23.35 20.15 -4.18
C ALA A 77 22.89 18.71 -3.93
N LEU A 78 23.71 17.89 -3.26
CA LEU A 78 23.34 16.53 -2.89
C LEU A 78 22.15 16.51 -1.91
N CYS A 79 22.14 17.44 -0.95
CA CYS A 79 21.04 17.59 -0.02
C CYS A 79 19.72 18.02 -0.67
N ASP A 80 19.80 18.93 -1.63
CA ASP A 80 18.63 19.35 -2.41
C ASP A 80 18.07 18.16 -3.22
N VAL A 81 18.92 17.37 -3.89
CA VAL A 81 18.50 16.17 -4.64
C VAL A 81 17.92 15.08 -3.73
N LEU A 82 18.55 14.79 -2.58
CA LEU A 82 18.03 13.81 -1.62
C LEU A 82 16.65 14.22 -1.11
N ARG A 83 16.42 15.50 -0.88
CA ARG A 83 15.13 16.00 -0.41
C ARG A 83 14.09 16.01 -1.53
N ASP A 84 14.43 16.60 -2.67
CA ASP A 84 13.47 16.92 -3.72
C ASP A 84 13.21 15.79 -4.70
N ASP A 85 14.19 14.91 -4.94
CA ASP A 85 14.04 13.80 -5.89
C ASP A 85 13.78 12.47 -5.18
N LEU A 86 14.53 12.14 -4.11
CA LEU A 86 14.35 10.84 -3.44
C LEU A 86 13.01 10.76 -2.71
N VAL A 87 12.67 11.77 -1.90
CA VAL A 87 11.40 11.78 -1.14
C VAL A 87 10.22 11.89 -2.08
N LYS A 88 10.29 12.76 -3.11
CA LYS A 88 9.22 12.85 -4.12
C LYS A 88 9.07 11.55 -4.90
N ALA A 89 10.15 10.94 -5.37
CA ALA A 89 10.08 9.67 -6.11
C ALA A 89 9.42 8.58 -5.26
N LEU A 90 9.74 8.49 -3.98
CA LEU A 90 9.15 7.49 -3.08
C LEU A 90 7.65 7.76 -2.84
N ILE A 91 7.25 9.02 -2.66
CA ILE A 91 5.85 9.42 -2.55
C ILE A 91 5.09 9.12 -3.86
N THR A 92 5.64 9.49 -5.01
CA THR A 92 5.04 9.22 -6.33
C THR A 92 4.88 7.72 -6.57
N LEU A 93 5.84 6.91 -6.14
CA LEU A 93 5.76 5.46 -6.24
C LEU A 93 4.64 4.92 -5.33
N ILE A 94 4.54 5.39 -4.09
CA ILE A 94 3.44 5.02 -3.16
C ILE A 94 2.07 5.42 -3.73
N GLN A 95 1.96 6.62 -4.30
CA GLN A 95 0.74 7.11 -4.94
C GLN A 95 0.37 6.28 -6.18
N GLY A 96 1.34 5.98 -7.03
CA GLY A 96 1.13 5.10 -8.19
C GLY A 96 0.66 3.70 -7.79
N PHE A 97 1.22 3.14 -6.71
CA PHE A 97 0.73 1.88 -6.15
C PHE A 97 -0.69 1.99 -5.62
N LYS A 98 -1.03 3.08 -4.92
CA LYS A 98 -2.38 3.34 -4.38
C LYS A 98 -3.43 3.46 -5.48
N ASP A 99 -3.09 4.13 -6.58
CA ASP A 99 -3.98 4.30 -7.73
C ASP A 99 -4.23 2.98 -8.44
N GLN A 100 -3.18 2.14 -8.59
CA GLN A 100 -3.32 0.82 -9.18
C GLN A 100 -4.03 -0.18 -8.26
N THR A 101 -3.94 -0.01 -6.93
CA THR A 101 -4.58 -0.90 -5.94
C THR A 101 -5.98 -0.45 -5.51
N ASN A 102 -6.68 0.34 -6.34
CA ASN A 102 -8.04 0.75 -6.03
C ASN A 102 -8.94 -0.49 -5.84
N PRO A 103 -9.48 -0.73 -4.61
CA PRO A 103 -10.28 -1.91 -4.29
C PRO A 103 -11.44 -2.09 -5.26
N ARG A 104 -12.11 -1.00 -5.64
CA ARG A 104 -13.27 -1.06 -6.54
C ARG A 104 -12.89 -1.48 -7.95
N LEU A 105 -11.74 -1.02 -8.43
CA LEU A 105 -11.25 -1.35 -9.78
C LEU A 105 -10.71 -2.78 -9.85
N ILE A 106 -9.88 -3.18 -8.88
CA ILE A 106 -9.31 -4.52 -8.88
C ILE A 106 -10.38 -5.58 -8.61
N CYS A 107 -11.25 -5.39 -7.61
CA CYS A 107 -12.27 -6.38 -7.27
C CYS A 107 -13.36 -6.51 -8.35
N GLY A 108 -13.64 -5.41 -9.08
CA GLY A 108 -14.46 -5.44 -10.29
C GLY A 108 -13.77 -6.12 -11.47
N TYR A 109 -12.48 -5.84 -11.70
CA TYR A 109 -11.69 -6.46 -12.77
C TYR A 109 -11.50 -7.97 -12.58
N LEU A 110 -11.30 -8.41 -11.34
CA LEU A 110 -11.19 -9.84 -11.01
C LEU A 110 -12.53 -10.57 -11.09
N SER A 111 -13.62 -9.91 -11.50
CA SER A 111 -15.00 -10.44 -11.53
C SER A 111 -15.49 -10.99 -10.17
N VAL A 112 -14.82 -10.60 -9.08
CA VAL A 112 -15.14 -11.00 -7.71
C VAL A 112 -16.31 -10.17 -7.18
N CYS A 113 -16.37 -8.90 -7.58
CA CYS A 113 -17.53 -8.04 -7.44
C CYS A 113 -18.21 -7.89 -8.80
N ASP A 114 -19.50 -8.22 -8.90
CA ASP A 114 -20.28 -7.86 -10.09
C ASP A 114 -20.45 -6.33 -10.11
N SER A 115 -20.27 -5.70 -11.28
CA SER A 115 -20.32 -4.24 -11.42
C SER A 115 -21.68 -3.63 -11.05
N LYS A 116 -22.68 -4.47 -10.73
CA LYS A 116 -24.05 -4.10 -10.37
C LYS A 116 -24.37 -4.12 -8.87
N THR A 117 -23.46 -4.57 -8.00
CA THR A 117 -23.71 -4.67 -6.54
C THR A 117 -22.84 -3.72 -5.71
N VAL A 118 -22.55 -2.54 -6.25
CA VAL A 118 -21.92 -1.44 -5.50
C VAL A 118 -22.98 -0.36 -5.28
N PHE A 119 -23.82 -0.57 -4.28
CA PHE A 119 -24.60 0.49 -3.64
C PHE A 119 -24.08 0.67 -2.22
#